data_AF-A0A259TJY4-F1
#
_entry.id   AF-A0A259TJY4-F1
#
_cell.length_a   1.000
_cell.length_b   1.000
_cell.length_c   1.000
_cell.angle_alpha   90.00
_cell.angle_beta   90.00
_cell.angle_gamma   90.00
#
_symmetry.space_group_name_H-M   'P 1'
#
loop_
_entity.id
_entity.type
_entity.pdbx_description
1 polymer ?
#
loop_
_entity_poly.entity_id
_entity_poly.type
_entity_poly.pdbx_seq_one_letter_code
_entity_poly.pdbx_strand_id
1 'polypeptide(L)'
;MRSIEKLFKVELPLNDLLKLDGNVPETIQKVIDEAKKESSYGFELPVMNEILKQSENNGKLTWTNKQITSCEFCDKKRDYYRYPRSSRYHSKGNKNFDKPIYYSGIKFNEGFVTLKGYGDMCSECCSKHKVKERLIDYIIEHDLKIQVMKNDYKPGRYLRDDIRICYDCGEEMLESQMSKEMTLMGNGYYPSGCPKCGAKSLPFGKSHKTTSKFGYIHNPESLEEVVEMKKLVDEYNKGKQEEEKFWFNQSSNSISSFFVKEKKWSNGNREVIQFGTSSKKFTVGYFYKDKCDEFTEVLLKHGYIENQN
;
A
#
# COMPACT_ATOMS: atom_id res chain seq x y z
N MET A 1 -23.05 44.12 21.49
CA MET A 1 -23.98 42.98 21.30
C MET A 1 -23.21 41.86 20.61
N ARG A 2 -23.09 40.68 21.23
CA ARG A 2 -22.49 39.50 20.57
C ARG A 2 -23.57 38.85 19.71
N SER A 3 -23.40 38.83 18.39
CA SER A 3 -24.29 38.10 17.49
C SER A 3 -24.17 36.61 17.78
N ILE A 4 -25.30 35.96 18.05
CA ILE A 4 -25.38 34.52 18.16
C ILE A 4 -25.48 34.00 16.72
N GLU A 5 -24.36 33.56 16.15
CA GLU A 5 -24.37 32.82 14.89
C GLU A 5 -24.98 31.44 15.14
N LYS A 6 -26.12 31.16 14.51
CA LYS A 6 -26.68 29.81 14.45
C LYS A 6 -26.05 29.09 13.26
N LEU A 7 -25.16 28.14 13.54
CA LEU A 7 -24.60 27.24 12.54
C LEU A 7 -25.62 26.13 12.27
N PHE A 8 -26.15 26.09 11.04
CA PHE A 8 -26.97 24.98 10.56
C PHE A 8 -26.13 24.12 9.62
N LYS A 9 -26.19 22.79 9.79
CA LYS A 9 -25.61 21.82 8.85
C LYS A 9 -26.77 21.22 8.05
N VAL A 10 -26.72 21.36 6.73
CA VAL A 10 -27.71 20.78 5.80
C VAL A 10 -26.97 19.79 4.90
N GLU A 11 -27.48 18.56 4.82
CA GLU A 11 -26.97 17.53 3.94
C GLU A 11 -27.80 17.54 2.65
N LEU A 12 -27.15 17.80 1.52
CA LEU A 12 -27.78 17.90 0.21
C LEU A 12 -27.36 16.74 -0.69
N PRO A 13 -28.26 16.19 -1.50
CA PRO A 13 -27.90 15.21 -2.51
C PRO A 13 -27.04 15.87 -3.61
N LEU A 14 -26.19 15.08 -4.25
CA LEU A 14 -25.23 15.54 -5.27
C LEU A 14 -25.90 16.37 -6.39
N ASN A 15 -27.07 15.94 -6.87
CA ASN A 15 -27.81 16.63 -7.94
C ASN A 15 -28.22 18.05 -7.54
N ASP A 16 -28.46 18.31 -6.26
CA ASP A 16 -28.81 19.64 -5.77
C ASP A 16 -27.55 20.48 -5.48
N LEU A 17 -26.44 19.85 -5.08
CA LEU A 17 -25.14 20.51 -4.99
C LEU A 17 -24.66 21.01 -6.36
N LEU A 18 -24.86 20.22 -7.43
CA LEU A 18 -24.50 20.62 -8.79
C LEU A 18 -25.25 21.86 -9.29
N LYS A 19 -26.46 22.14 -8.79
CA LYS A 19 -27.21 23.35 -9.15
C LYS A 19 -26.62 24.62 -8.52
N LEU A 20 -25.84 24.47 -7.45
CA LEU A 20 -25.20 25.56 -6.71
C LEU A 20 -23.79 25.87 -7.23
N ASP A 21 -23.30 25.07 -8.16
CA ASP A 21 -21.99 25.19 -8.78
C ASP A 21 -21.78 26.57 -9.45
N GLY A 22 -20.68 27.24 -9.11
CA GLY A 22 -20.34 28.57 -9.62
C GLY A 22 -21.11 29.73 -8.97
N ASN A 23 -22.09 29.45 -8.11
CA ASN A 23 -22.95 30.44 -7.45
C ASN A 23 -22.73 30.53 -5.94
N VAL A 24 -21.71 29.86 -5.41
CA VAL A 24 -21.38 29.81 -3.99
C VAL A 24 -20.00 30.39 -3.69
N PRO A 25 -19.73 30.83 -2.45
CA PRO A 25 -18.38 31.23 -2.03
C PRO A 25 -17.34 30.14 -2.28
N GLU A 26 -16.09 30.54 -2.50
CA GLU A 26 -14.97 29.67 -2.86
C GLU A 26 -14.75 28.49 -1.89
N THR A 27 -15.06 28.69 -0.60
CA THR A 27 -14.98 27.63 0.43
C THR A 27 -16.01 26.51 0.20
N ILE A 28 -17.22 26.85 -0.23
CA ILE A 28 -18.29 25.90 -0.54
C ILE A 28 -18.08 25.32 -1.94
N GLN A 29 -17.57 26.12 -2.87
CA GLN A 29 -17.21 25.65 -4.21
C GLN A 29 -16.20 24.50 -4.15
N LYS A 30 -15.19 24.58 -3.27
CA LYS A 30 -14.25 23.46 -3.02
C LYS A 30 -14.96 22.18 -2.60
N VAL A 31 -16.00 22.26 -1.76
CA VAL A 31 -16.79 21.09 -1.34
C VAL A 31 -17.60 20.52 -2.52
N ILE A 32 -18.15 21.38 -3.38
CA ILE A 32 -18.87 20.95 -4.59
C ILE A 32 -17.92 20.28 -5.58
N ASP A 33 -16.75 20.87 -5.83
CA ASP A 33 -15.73 20.31 -6.72
C ASP A 33 -15.20 18.97 -6.18
N GLU A 34 -15.05 18.87 -4.87
CA GLU A 34 -14.73 17.62 -4.19
C GLU A 34 -15.80 16.54 -4.37
N ALA A 35 -17.08 16.87 -4.21
CA ALA A 35 -18.19 15.95 -4.40
C ALA A 35 -18.34 15.51 -5.87
N LYS A 36 -18.10 16.43 -6.81
CA LYS A 36 -18.04 16.12 -8.25
C LYS A 36 -16.94 15.11 -8.55
N LYS A 37 -15.74 15.33 -8.00
CA LYS A 37 -14.61 14.43 -8.19
C LYS A 37 -14.93 13.03 -7.64
N GLU A 38 -15.52 12.94 -6.45
CA GLU A 38 -15.98 11.66 -5.89
C GLU A 38 -17.01 10.97 -6.80
N SER A 39 -17.98 11.71 -7.33
CA SER A 39 -18.99 11.13 -8.22
C SER A 39 -18.42 10.67 -9.57
N SER A 40 -17.30 11.27 -10.01
CA SER A 40 -16.69 10.97 -11.31
C SER A 40 -16.06 9.58 -11.39
N TYR A 41 -15.72 8.96 -10.26
CA TYR A 41 -15.15 7.62 -10.23
C TYR A 41 -16.15 6.52 -10.60
N GLY A 42 -17.46 6.80 -10.50
CA GLY A 42 -18.51 5.93 -11.05
C GLY A 42 -18.80 4.66 -10.26
N PHE A 43 -18.30 4.49 -9.02
CA PHE A 43 -18.69 3.35 -8.20
C PHE A 43 -20.09 3.53 -7.59
N GLU A 44 -20.85 2.43 -7.61
CA GLU A 44 -22.18 2.35 -6.99
C GLU A 44 -22.15 2.52 -5.46
N LEU A 45 -21.04 2.12 -4.83
CA LEU A 45 -20.83 2.25 -3.39
C LEU A 45 -20.11 3.57 -3.09
N PRO A 46 -20.76 4.56 -2.45
CA PRO A 46 -20.16 5.88 -2.20
C PRO A 46 -18.83 5.81 -1.44
N VAL A 47 -18.74 4.89 -0.47
CA VAL A 47 -17.53 4.65 0.30
C VAL A 47 -16.31 4.30 -0.57
N MET A 48 -16.49 3.67 -1.72
CA MET A 48 -15.38 3.36 -2.63
C MET A 48 -14.81 4.63 -3.29
N ASN A 49 -15.70 5.55 -3.68
CA ASN A 49 -15.30 6.84 -4.25
C ASN A 49 -14.52 7.67 -3.22
N GLU A 50 -14.99 7.69 -1.97
CA GLU A 50 -14.30 8.35 -0.87
C GLU A 50 -12.92 7.75 -0.60
N ILE A 51 -12.82 6.41 -0.61
CA ILE A 51 -11.54 5.70 -0.43
C ILE A 51 -10.56 6.09 -1.54
N LEU A 52 -10.98 6.09 -2.81
CA LEU A 52 -10.11 6.46 -3.93
C LEU A 52 -9.62 7.89 -3.83
N LYS A 53 -10.51 8.85 -3.52
CA LYS A 53 -10.12 10.25 -3.30
C LYS A 53 -9.08 10.37 -2.19
N GLN A 54 -9.30 9.73 -1.05
CA GLN A 54 -8.34 9.74 0.05
C GLN A 54 -7.01 9.10 -0.35
N SER A 55 -7.06 8.02 -1.15
CA SER A 55 -5.86 7.34 -1.64
C SER A 55 -5.08 8.15 -2.68
N GLU A 56 -5.74 8.92 -3.55
CA GLU A 56 -5.07 9.86 -4.45
C GLU A 56 -4.32 10.94 -3.67
N ASN A 57 -4.97 11.52 -2.65
CA ASN A 57 -4.36 12.57 -1.84
C ASN A 57 -3.14 12.07 -1.04
N ASN A 58 -3.24 10.86 -0.46
CA ASN A 58 -2.18 10.28 0.36
C ASN A 58 -1.13 9.50 -0.46
N GLY A 59 -1.41 9.25 -1.74
CA GLY A 59 -0.63 8.42 -2.66
C GLY A 59 -0.61 6.93 -2.31
N LYS A 60 -1.45 6.48 -1.37
CA LYS A 60 -1.43 5.12 -0.82
C LYS A 60 -2.86 4.60 -0.61
N LEU A 61 -3.07 3.34 -0.92
CA LEU A 61 -4.24 2.56 -0.53
C LEU A 61 -3.82 1.55 0.54
N THR A 62 -4.31 1.74 1.76
CA THR A 62 -4.10 0.83 2.89
C THR A 62 -5.43 0.35 3.43
N TRP A 63 -5.44 -0.85 4.04
CA TRP A 63 -6.56 -1.29 4.85
C TRP A 63 -6.10 -2.09 6.06
N THR A 64 -6.89 -2.02 7.12
CA THR A 64 -6.69 -2.73 8.38
C THR A 64 -7.98 -3.41 8.79
N ASN A 65 -7.86 -4.60 9.35
CA ASN A 65 -8.98 -5.27 9.99
C ASN A 65 -9.22 -4.59 11.33
N LYS A 66 -10.48 -4.26 11.61
CA LYS A 66 -10.89 -3.53 12.81
C LYS A 66 -12.18 -4.09 13.38
N GLN A 67 -12.37 -3.84 14.68
CA GLN A 67 -13.64 -4.10 15.33
C GLN A 67 -14.56 -2.90 15.16
N ILE A 68 -15.73 -3.13 14.57
CA ILE A 68 -16.76 -2.10 14.31
C ILE A 68 -18.03 -2.42 15.10
N THR A 69 -18.81 -1.41 15.47
CA THR A 69 -20.09 -1.60 16.16
C THR A 69 -21.29 -1.64 15.23
N SER A 70 -21.17 -1.12 14.02
CA SER A 70 -22.25 -1.08 13.03
C SER A 70 -21.68 -1.05 11.61
N CYS A 71 -22.50 -1.44 10.64
CA CYS A 71 -22.20 -1.38 9.22
C CYS A 71 -23.37 -0.73 8.49
N GLU A 72 -23.10 0.27 7.65
CA GLU A 72 -24.14 0.99 6.90
C GLU A 72 -24.68 0.17 5.72
N PHE A 73 -23.96 -0.87 5.31
CA PHE A 73 -24.25 -1.69 4.13
C PHE A 73 -24.94 -3.03 4.44
N CYS A 74 -25.24 -3.31 5.71
CA CYS A 74 -26.00 -4.50 6.13
C CYS A 74 -26.73 -4.28 7.45
N ASP A 75 -27.46 -5.29 7.94
CA ASP A 75 -28.29 -5.18 9.14
C ASP A 75 -27.51 -5.14 10.47
N LYS A 76 -26.18 -5.13 10.44
CA LYS A 76 -25.34 -5.04 11.64
C LYS A 76 -25.43 -3.65 12.24
N LYS A 77 -26.28 -3.49 13.25
CA LYS A 77 -26.46 -2.26 14.01
C LYS A 77 -25.77 -2.34 15.37
N ARG A 78 -25.49 -1.17 15.93
CA ARG A 78 -24.88 -1.04 17.26
C ARG A 78 -25.79 -1.69 18.30
N ASP A 79 -25.26 -2.69 19.00
CA ASP A 79 -25.94 -3.33 20.12
C ASP A 79 -24.97 -3.67 21.25
N TYR A 80 -25.52 -4.15 22.36
CA TYR A 80 -24.81 -4.39 23.60
C TYR A 80 -25.17 -5.75 24.17
N TYR A 81 -24.20 -6.41 24.81
CA TYR A 81 -24.49 -7.63 25.55
C TYR A 81 -25.51 -7.34 26.65
N ARG A 82 -26.38 -8.31 26.93
CA ARG A 82 -27.36 -8.21 28.02
C ARG A 82 -26.78 -8.78 29.31
N TYR A 83 -27.15 -8.20 30.45
CA TYR A 83 -26.71 -8.74 31.74
C TYR A 83 -27.27 -10.16 31.94
N PRO A 84 -26.42 -11.17 32.20
CA PRO A 84 -26.87 -12.56 32.35
C PRO A 84 -27.58 -12.81 33.70
N ARG A 85 -27.33 -11.94 34.69
CA ARG A 85 -27.88 -11.99 36.04
C ARG A 85 -28.25 -10.59 36.54
N SER A 86 -29.20 -10.52 37.46
CA SER A 86 -29.54 -9.28 38.16
C SER A 86 -28.47 -8.93 39.21
N SER A 87 -28.30 -7.64 39.48
CA SER A 87 -27.47 -7.11 40.57
C SER A 87 -28.19 -5.92 41.22
N ARG A 88 -27.56 -5.29 42.21
CA ARG A 88 -28.10 -4.09 42.86
C ARG A 88 -28.36 -2.92 41.90
N TYR A 89 -27.62 -2.83 40.78
CA TYR A 89 -27.63 -1.68 39.87
C TYR A 89 -28.22 -1.98 38.48
N HIS A 90 -28.56 -3.25 38.19
CA HIS A 90 -29.13 -3.63 36.90
C HIS A 90 -29.95 -4.92 37.00
N SER A 91 -30.91 -5.11 36.10
CA SER A 91 -31.71 -6.35 36.00
C SER A 91 -31.15 -7.28 34.92
N LYS A 92 -31.34 -8.59 35.10
CA LYS A 92 -31.09 -9.59 34.05
C LYS A 92 -31.85 -9.19 32.77
N GLY A 93 -31.18 -9.26 31.62
CA GLY A 93 -31.77 -8.91 30.32
C GLY A 93 -31.64 -7.44 29.94
N ASN A 94 -31.31 -6.53 30.86
CA ASN A 94 -31.00 -5.14 30.52
C ASN A 94 -29.73 -5.07 29.65
N LYS A 95 -29.67 -4.11 28.74
CA LYS A 95 -28.47 -3.84 27.94
C LYS A 95 -27.34 -3.36 28.85
N ASN A 96 -26.15 -3.92 28.66
CA ASN A 96 -24.93 -3.50 29.34
C ASN A 96 -24.18 -2.52 28.45
N PHE A 97 -24.37 -1.21 28.69
CA PHE A 97 -23.76 -0.15 27.89
C PHE A 97 -22.22 -0.12 27.97
N ASP A 98 -21.63 -0.78 28.98
CA ASP A 98 -20.18 -0.94 29.12
C ASP A 98 -19.64 -2.07 28.23
N LYS A 99 -20.51 -2.93 27.69
CA LYS A 99 -20.15 -4.09 26.85
C LYS A 99 -20.82 -4.04 25.47
N PRO A 100 -20.36 -3.15 24.57
CA PRO A 100 -20.81 -3.14 23.18
C PRO A 100 -20.42 -4.44 22.46
N ILE A 101 -21.27 -4.86 21.53
CA ILE A 101 -21.00 -5.96 20.60
C ILE A 101 -20.18 -5.41 19.45
N TYR A 102 -19.08 -6.10 19.13
CA TYR A 102 -18.20 -5.75 18.03
C TYR A 102 -18.26 -6.81 16.94
N TYR A 103 -18.19 -6.36 15.70
CA TYR A 103 -18.13 -7.17 14.50
C TYR A 103 -16.78 -7.00 13.82
N SER A 104 -16.38 -7.99 13.03
CA SER A 104 -15.23 -7.86 12.13
C SER A 104 -15.55 -6.87 11.02
N GLY A 105 -14.73 -5.85 10.91
CA GLY A 105 -14.82 -4.80 9.89
C GLY A 105 -13.47 -4.44 9.33
N ILE A 106 -13.51 -3.53 8.37
CA ILE A 106 -12.34 -3.04 7.65
C ILE A 106 -12.37 -1.52 7.68
N LYS A 107 -11.20 -0.93 7.89
CA LYS A 107 -10.95 0.50 7.71
C LYS A 107 -9.91 0.68 6.62
N PHE A 108 -10.21 1.49 5.63
CA PHE A 108 -9.32 1.94 4.58
C PHE A 108 -8.68 3.27 4.97
N ASN A 109 -7.46 3.50 4.48
CA ASN A 109 -6.70 4.74 4.64
C ASN A 109 -6.71 5.27 6.08
N GLU A 110 -6.52 4.37 7.03
CA GLU A 110 -6.57 4.71 8.45
C GLU A 110 -5.51 5.76 8.82
N GLY A 111 -5.97 6.89 9.34
CA GLY A 111 -5.11 7.97 9.81
C GLY A 111 -4.43 7.66 11.14
N PHE A 112 -3.64 8.61 11.64
CA PHE A 112 -2.90 8.47 12.89
C PHE A 112 -3.80 8.26 14.11
N VAL A 113 -4.96 8.93 14.15
CA VAL A 113 -5.93 8.80 15.24
C VAL A 113 -6.91 7.68 14.91
N THR A 114 -6.99 6.67 15.79
CA THR A 114 -7.84 5.51 15.60
C THR A 114 -8.98 5.51 16.62
N LEU A 115 -10.22 5.55 16.14
CA LEU A 115 -11.41 5.39 16.99
C LEU A 115 -11.81 3.92 17.05
N LYS A 116 -12.13 3.42 18.25
CA LYS A 116 -12.66 2.07 18.47
C LYS A 116 -14.13 2.00 18.05
N GLY A 117 -14.54 0.90 17.43
CA GLY A 117 -15.92 0.70 16.99
C GLY A 117 -16.30 1.36 15.67
N TYR A 118 -15.39 2.15 15.07
CA TYR A 118 -15.59 2.82 13.79
C TYR A 118 -14.75 2.16 12.69
N GLY A 119 -15.37 1.93 11.54
CA GLY A 119 -14.76 1.40 10.31
C GLY A 119 -15.63 1.76 9.11
N ASP A 120 -15.16 1.46 7.90
CA ASP A 120 -15.87 1.84 6.67
C ASP A 120 -16.97 0.83 6.35
N MET A 121 -16.71 -0.46 6.57
CA MET A 121 -17.70 -1.52 6.35
C MET A 121 -17.34 -2.79 7.11
N CYS A 122 -18.32 -3.69 7.27
CA CYS A 122 -18.04 -5.02 7.80
C CYS A 122 -17.28 -5.88 6.79
N SER A 123 -16.50 -6.84 7.30
CA SER A 123 -15.65 -7.70 6.46
C SER A 123 -16.47 -8.52 5.46
N GLU A 124 -17.68 -8.94 5.84
CA GLU A 124 -18.60 -9.66 4.95
C GLU A 124 -19.08 -8.80 3.78
N CYS A 125 -19.46 -7.54 4.02
CA CYS A 125 -19.85 -6.61 2.95
C CYS A 125 -18.66 -6.33 2.01
N CYS A 126 -17.46 -6.11 2.57
CA CYS A 126 -16.25 -5.90 1.78
C CYS A 126 -15.99 -7.06 0.83
N SER A 127 -16.11 -8.30 1.31
CA SER A 127 -15.92 -9.50 0.49
C SER A 127 -17.06 -9.69 -0.51
N LYS A 128 -18.32 -9.51 -0.08
CA LYS A 128 -19.51 -9.67 -0.94
C LYS A 128 -19.46 -8.73 -2.15
N HIS A 129 -19.06 -7.48 -1.95
CA HIS A 129 -18.96 -6.47 -3.00
C HIS A 129 -17.59 -6.42 -3.69
N LYS A 130 -16.66 -7.32 -3.32
CA LYS A 130 -15.28 -7.38 -3.84
C LYS A 130 -14.60 -6.01 -3.83
N VAL A 131 -14.75 -5.28 -2.72
CA VAL A 131 -14.38 -3.86 -2.66
C VAL A 131 -12.89 -3.66 -2.88
N LYS A 132 -12.04 -4.51 -2.30
CA LYS A 132 -10.58 -4.41 -2.43
C LYS A 132 -10.17 -4.63 -3.89
N GLU A 133 -10.64 -5.70 -4.50
CA GLU A 133 -10.32 -6.08 -5.87
C GLU A 133 -10.78 -5.00 -6.85
N ARG A 134 -12.02 -4.53 -6.72
CA ARG A 134 -12.55 -3.46 -7.58
C ARG A 134 -11.78 -2.15 -7.46
N LEU A 135 -11.36 -1.77 -6.24
CA LEU A 135 -10.51 -0.59 -6.05
C LEU A 135 -9.15 -0.77 -6.71
N ILE A 136 -8.53 -1.95 -6.55
CA ILE A 136 -7.22 -2.27 -7.15
C ILE A 136 -7.31 -2.27 -8.68
N ASP A 137 -8.31 -2.97 -9.24
CA ASP A 137 -8.50 -3.07 -10.68
C ASP A 137 -8.70 -1.68 -11.28
N TYR A 138 -9.52 -0.83 -10.66
CA TYR A 138 -9.72 0.54 -11.13
C TYR A 138 -8.44 1.38 -11.10
N ILE A 139 -7.67 1.31 -10.01
CA ILE A 139 -6.37 1.98 -9.89
C ILE A 139 -5.44 1.55 -11.03
N ILE A 140 -5.40 0.26 -11.33
CA ILE A 140 -4.55 -0.30 -12.38
C ILE A 140 -5.08 0.11 -13.76
N GLU A 141 -6.35 -0.09 -14.06
CA GLU A 141 -6.96 0.18 -15.37
C GLU A 141 -6.88 1.66 -15.75
N HIS A 142 -7.12 2.56 -14.80
CA HIS A 142 -7.10 4.01 -15.02
C HIS A 142 -5.72 4.63 -14.75
N ASP A 143 -4.71 3.79 -14.50
CA ASP A 143 -3.33 4.19 -14.28
C ASP A 143 -3.15 5.25 -13.17
N LEU A 144 -3.91 5.10 -12.09
CA LEU A 144 -3.85 6.02 -10.96
C LEU A 144 -2.53 5.84 -10.21
N LYS A 145 -1.86 6.96 -9.91
CA LYS A 145 -0.62 7.01 -9.14
C LYS A 145 -0.88 6.76 -7.65
N ILE A 146 -1.22 5.52 -7.31
CA ILE A 146 -1.55 5.10 -5.94
C ILE A 146 -0.81 3.80 -5.64
N GLN A 147 -0.04 3.80 -4.54
CA GLN A 147 0.64 2.60 -4.07
C GLN A 147 -0.32 1.73 -3.25
N VAL A 148 -0.46 0.45 -3.61
CA VAL A 148 -1.25 -0.51 -2.82
C VAL A 148 -0.34 -1.24 -1.83
N MET A 149 -0.55 -1.01 -0.53
CA MET A 149 0.40 -1.40 0.53
C MET A 149 0.26 -2.84 1.04
N LYS A 150 -0.91 -3.48 0.88
CA LYS A 150 -1.17 -4.84 1.38
C LYS A 150 -1.88 -5.64 0.30
N ASN A 151 -1.20 -6.03 -0.75
CA ASN A 151 -1.86 -6.63 -1.91
C ASN A 151 -1.40 -8.05 -2.19
N ASP A 152 -2.27 -9.03 -1.90
CA ASP A 152 -2.06 -10.42 -2.31
C ASP A 152 -2.67 -10.70 -3.70
N TYR A 153 -3.45 -9.77 -4.25
CA TYR A 153 -4.20 -9.96 -5.49
C TYR A 153 -3.39 -9.61 -6.74
N LYS A 154 -2.87 -8.37 -6.82
CA LYS A 154 -2.04 -7.90 -7.95
C LYS A 154 -0.97 -6.91 -7.48
N PRO A 155 0.28 -6.94 -7.95
CA PRO A 155 1.21 -5.88 -7.63
C PRO A 155 0.66 -4.53 -8.14
N GLY A 156 0.70 -3.49 -7.31
CA GLY A 156 0.34 -2.13 -7.76
C GLY A 156 1.34 -1.62 -8.80
N ARG A 157 0.90 -0.80 -9.75
CA ARG A 157 1.77 -0.24 -10.82
C ARG A 157 2.77 0.80 -10.32
N TYR A 158 2.44 1.49 -9.24
CA TYR A 158 3.22 2.60 -8.72
C TYR A 158 3.66 2.33 -7.28
N LEU A 159 4.91 2.70 -6.97
CA LEU A 159 5.40 2.82 -5.61
C LEU A 159 5.50 4.30 -5.27
N ARG A 160 5.07 4.65 -4.06
CA ARG A 160 5.33 5.97 -3.51
C ARG A 160 6.80 6.05 -3.13
N ASP A 161 7.45 7.12 -3.54
CA ASP A 161 8.87 7.37 -3.29
C ASP A 161 9.03 8.72 -2.61
N ASP A 162 9.57 8.73 -1.39
CA ASP A 162 9.61 9.95 -0.60
C ASP A 162 10.68 10.92 -1.14
N ILE A 163 10.39 12.22 -1.08
CA ILE A 163 11.32 13.26 -1.53
C ILE A 163 12.15 13.72 -0.33
N ARG A 164 13.47 13.77 -0.53
CA ARG A 164 14.44 14.29 0.44
C ARG A 164 15.17 15.50 -0.12
N ILE A 165 15.69 16.34 0.76
CA ILE A 165 16.47 17.52 0.38
C ILE A 165 17.93 17.29 0.78
N CYS A 166 18.85 17.54 -0.15
CA CYS A 166 20.28 17.43 0.11
C CYS A 166 20.69 18.41 1.22
N TYR A 167 21.46 17.96 2.21
CA TYR A 167 21.92 18.87 3.26
C TYR A 167 23.03 19.81 2.77
N ASP A 168 23.71 19.43 1.69
CA ASP A 168 24.88 20.14 1.15
C ASP A 168 24.48 21.04 -0.02
N CYS A 169 23.96 20.48 -1.12
CA CYS A 169 23.54 21.25 -2.29
C CYS A 169 22.10 21.79 -2.25
N GLY A 170 21.29 21.40 -1.26
CA GLY A 170 19.91 21.87 -1.10
C GLY A 170 18.89 21.35 -2.12
N GLU A 171 19.28 20.47 -3.03
CA GLU A 171 18.39 19.96 -4.08
C GLU A 171 17.41 18.89 -3.59
N GLU A 172 16.18 18.92 -4.10
CA GLU A 172 15.18 17.87 -3.92
C GLU A 172 15.55 16.64 -4.75
N MET A 173 15.48 15.45 -4.14
CA MET A 173 15.80 14.17 -4.76
C MET A 173 14.85 13.09 -4.26
N LEU A 174 14.59 12.11 -5.12
CA LEU A 174 13.82 10.92 -4.77
C LEU A 174 14.67 9.95 -3.97
N GLU A 175 14.10 9.30 -2.95
CA GLU A 175 14.82 8.34 -2.12
C GLU A 175 15.35 7.15 -2.93
N SER A 176 14.61 6.69 -3.95
CA SER A 176 15.08 5.62 -4.85
C SER A 176 16.32 5.97 -5.68
N GLN A 177 16.61 7.26 -5.89
CA GLN A 177 17.79 7.72 -6.62
C GLN A 177 19.04 7.82 -5.75
N MET A 178 18.88 7.72 -4.43
CA MET A 178 19.97 7.88 -3.48
C MET A 178 20.77 6.58 -3.37
N SER A 179 22.10 6.69 -3.23
CA SER A 179 22.89 5.50 -2.89
C SER A 179 22.59 5.07 -1.46
N LYS A 180 22.45 3.77 -1.23
CA LYS A 180 22.25 3.26 0.12
C LYS A 180 23.55 2.84 0.78
N GLU A 181 23.62 2.97 2.09
CA GLU A 181 24.72 2.49 2.91
C GLU A 181 24.21 1.55 3.99
N MET A 182 25.08 0.65 4.45
CA MET A 182 24.75 -0.32 5.47
C MET A 182 24.55 0.37 6.82
N THR A 183 23.52 -0.03 7.56
CA THR A 183 23.27 0.46 8.92
C THR A 183 24.40 0.02 9.86
N LEU A 184 24.82 0.90 10.77
CA LEU A 184 25.83 0.55 11.78
C LEU A 184 25.36 -0.54 12.75
N MET A 185 24.07 -0.59 13.03
CA MET A 185 23.45 -1.60 13.89
C MET A 185 22.42 -2.40 13.08
N GLY A 186 22.69 -3.69 12.91
CA GLY A 186 21.80 -4.62 12.18
C GLY A 186 22.12 -4.76 10.69
N ASN A 187 21.42 -5.68 10.05
CA ASN A 187 21.60 -6.03 8.63
C ASN A 187 20.62 -5.23 7.75
N GLY A 188 20.71 -3.90 7.81
CA GLY A 188 19.85 -2.98 7.08
C GLY A 188 20.62 -2.04 6.15
N TYR A 189 19.88 -1.35 5.29
CA TYR A 189 20.40 -0.30 4.41
C TYR A 189 19.56 0.97 4.59
N TYR A 190 20.19 2.13 4.58
CA TYR A 190 19.53 3.43 4.64
C TYR A 190 19.95 4.31 3.46
N PRO A 191 19.07 5.19 2.96
CA PRO A 191 19.42 6.14 1.90
C PRO A 191 20.45 7.14 2.43
N SER A 192 21.64 7.15 1.82
CA SER A 192 22.78 7.92 2.31
C SER A 192 23.28 8.95 1.32
N GLY A 193 23.51 8.60 0.06
CA GLY A 193 24.22 9.47 -0.89
C GLY A 193 23.33 10.26 -1.83
N CYS A 194 23.64 11.55 -1.98
CA CYS A 194 23.03 12.43 -2.96
C CYS A 194 23.51 12.08 -4.38
N PRO A 195 22.61 11.86 -5.36
CA PRO A 195 23.00 11.52 -6.74
C PRO A 195 23.62 12.70 -7.49
N LYS A 196 23.48 13.94 -7.00
CA LYS A 196 23.97 15.14 -7.68
C LYS A 196 25.35 15.58 -7.23
N CYS A 197 25.56 15.75 -5.92
CA CYS A 197 26.84 16.22 -5.38
C CYS A 197 27.67 15.11 -4.70
N GLY A 198 27.13 13.88 -4.57
CA GLY A 198 27.81 12.77 -3.91
C GLY A 198 27.91 12.90 -2.39
N ALA A 199 27.34 13.94 -1.78
CA ALA A 199 27.31 14.10 -0.32
C ALA A 199 26.59 12.91 0.33
N LYS A 200 27.19 12.35 1.37
CA LYS A 200 26.67 11.18 2.09
C LYS A 200 26.13 11.58 3.45
N SER A 201 25.04 10.94 3.87
CA SER A 201 24.50 11.08 5.22
C SER A 201 25.36 10.26 6.19
N LEU A 202 25.67 10.85 7.34
CA LEU A 202 26.39 10.15 8.39
C LEU A 202 25.41 9.65 9.46
N PRO A 203 25.58 8.44 10.00
CA PRO A 203 24.72 7.90 11.07
C PRO A 203 24.64 8.81 12.30
N PHE A 204 25.74 9.49 12.62
CA PHE A 204 25.83 10.48 13.70
C PHE A 204 26.39 11.78 13.12
N GLY A 205 25.54 12.58 12.48
CA GLY A 205 25.98 13.84 11.87
C GLY A 205 24.99 14.45 10.90
N LYS A 206 25.51 15.05 9.82
CA LYS A 206 24.68 15.66 8.77
C LYS A 206 23.90 14.58 8.03
N SER A 207 22.60 14.79 7.89
CA SER A 207 21.70 13.90 7.18
C SER A 207 20.85 14.69 6.19
N HIS A 208 20.46 14.06 5.08
CA HIS A 208 19.47 14.62 4.17
C HIS A 208 18.13 14.85 4.88
N LYS A 209 17.45 15.95 4.57
CA LYS A 209 16.19 16.32 5.22
C LYS A 209 15.04 15.51 4.62
N THR A 210 14.22 14.92 5.47
CA THR A 210 12.96 14.28 5.06
C THR A 210 11.89 15.35 4.83
N THR A 211 11.05 15.16 3.82
CA THR A 211 9.91 16.04 3.53
C THR A 211 8.60 15.27 3.61
N SER A 212 7.47 15.96 3.64
CA SER A 212 6.14 15.36 3.48
C SER A 212 5.76 15.13 2.01
N LYS A 213 6.60 15.58 1.06
CA LYS A 213 6.39 15.40 -0.37
C LYS A 213 6.85 14.00 -0.79
N PHE A 214 6.23 13.51 -1.86
CA PHE A 214 6.59 12.24 -2.46
C PHE A 214 6.43 12.33 -3.98
N GLY A 215 7.23 11.56 -4.69
CA GLY A 215 7.05 11.24 -6.08
C GLY A 215 6.51 9.82 -6.26
N TYR A 216 6.45 9.42 -7.52
CA TYR A 216 6.03 8.08 -7.92
C TYR A 216 7.07 7.47 -8.83
N ILE A 217 7.36 6.20 -8.57
CA ILE A 217 8.18 5.37 -9.44
C ILE A 217 7.34 4.17 -9.90
N HIS A 218 7.60 3.69 -11.11
CA HIS A 218 7.01 2.44 -11.55
C HIS A 218 7.49 1.31 -10.64
N ASN A 219 6.56 0.47 -10.20
CA ASN A 219 6.87 -0.67 -9.37
C ASN A 219 7.65 -1.70 -10.19
N PRO A 220 8.92 -2.00 -9.84
CA PRO A 220 9.69 -3.01 -10.56
C PRO A 220 9.06 -4.40 -10.44
N GLU A 221 8.26 -4.66 -9.40
CA GLU A 221 7.55 -5.94 -9.25
C GLU A 221 6.36 -6.12 -10.19
N SER A 222 5.83 -5.04 -10.78
CA SER A 222 4.73 -5.11 -11.74
C SER A 222 5.21 -5.28 -13.18
N LEU A 223 6.52 -5.32 -13.42
CA LEU A 223 7.09 -5.56 -14.75
C LEU A 223 6.78 -6.99 -15.21
N GLU A 224 6.50 -7.14 -16.52
CA GLU A 224 6.08 -8.42 -17.11
C GLU A 224 7.10 -9.52 -16.84
N GLU A 225 8.39 -9.24 -17.01
CA GLU A 225 9.46 -10.22 -16.77
C GLU A 225 9.54 -10.67 -15.30
N VAL A 226 9.24 -9.79 -14.35
CA VAL A 226 9.26 -10.10 -12.91
C VAL A 226 8.05 -10.95 -12.54
N VAL A 227 6.89 -10.63 -13.12
CA VAL A 227 5.66 -11.41 -12.94
C VAL A 227 5.80 -12.81 -13.54
N GLU A 228 6.38 -12.93 -14.75
CA GLU A 228 6.69 -14.23 -15.38
C GLU A 228 7.66 -15.04 -14.52
N MET A 229 8.74 -14.43 -14.01
CA MET A 229 9.69 -15.11 -13.11
C MET A 229 9.05 -15.59 -11.81
N LYS A 230 8.17 -14.78 -11.18
CA LYS A 230 7.43 -15.21 -9.97
C LYS A 230 6.55 -16.44 -10.26
N LYS A 231 5.81 -16.41 -11.38
CA LYS A 231 4.98 -17.56 -11.79
C LYS A 231 5.80 -18.82 -12.02
N LEU A 232 6.95 -18.69 -12.68
CA LEU A 232 7.85 -19.81 -12.94
C LEU A 232 8.39 -20.42 -11.63
N VAL A 233 8.77 -19.58 -10.66
CA VAL A 233 9.17 -20.04 -9.32
C VAL A 233 8.01 -20.75 -8.61
N ASP A 234 6.80 -20.20 -8.66
CA ASP A 234 5.62 -20.80 -8.04
C ASP A 234 5.27 -22.15 -8.68
N GLU A 235 5.37 -22.27 -10.00
CA GLU A 235 5.17 -23.51 -10.74
C GLU A 235 6.24 -24.55 -10.42
N TYR A 236 7.50 -24.16 -10.39
CA TYR A 236 8.61 -25.02 -9.97
C TYR A 236 8.40 -25.57 -8.55
N ASN A 237 7.83 -24.75 -7.65
CA ASN A 237 7.58 -25.10 -6.27
C ASN A 237 6.35 -26.01 -6.06
N LYS A 238 5.50 -26.22 -7.07
CA LYS A 238 4.33 -27.10 -6.96
C LYS A 238 4.79 -28.55 -6.76
N GLY A 239 4.27 -29.18 -5.70
CA GLY A 239 4.57 -30.59 -5.39
C GLY A 239 5.95 -30.86 -4.79
N LYS A 240 6.78 -29.83 -4.57
CA LYS A 240 8.11 -29.98 -3.96
C LYS A 240 8.09 -29.87 -2.45
N GLN A 241 9.02 -30.58 -1.81
CA GLN A 241 9.27 -30.43 -0.37
C GLN A 241 9.89 -29.07 -0.08
N GLU A 242 9.73 -28.57 1.15
CA GLU A 242 10.13 -27.20 1.53
C GLU A 242 11.63 -26.90 1.32
N GLU A 243 12.48 -27.93 1.42
CA GLU A 243 13.93 -27.83 1.23
C GLU A 243 14.34 -27.71 -0.24
N GLU A 244 13.47 -28.15 -1.16
CA GLU A 244 13.69 -28.10 -2.61
C GLU A 244 13.05 -26.87 -3.26
N LYS A 245 12.43 -25.99 -2.45
CA LYS A 245 11.74 -24.81 -2.95
C LYS A 245 12.69 -23.66 -3.23
N PHE A 246 12.37 -22.95 -4.30
CA PHE A 246 12.99 -21.69 -4.64
C PHE A 246 12.23 -20.50 -4.04
N TRP A 247 12.99 -19.48 -3.68
CA TRP A 247 12.53 -18.26 -3.06
C TRP A 247 12.83 -17.09 -3.98
N PHE A 248 11.79 -16.37 -4.39
CA PHE A 248 11.92 -15.12 -5.12
C PHE A 248 11.93 -13.95 -4.14
N ASN A 249 13.00 -13.15 -4.14
CA ASN A 249 13.14 -12.00 -3.24
C ASN A 249 13.65 -10.77 -3.99
N GLN A 250 13.14 -9.60 -3.62
CA GLN A 250 13.70 -8.31 -3.99
C GLN A 250 14.87 -7.96 -3.05
N SER A 251 15.90 -7.31 -3.58
CA SER A 251 17.04 -6.83 -2.79
C SER A 251 16.63 -5.77 -1.78
N SER A 252 17.15 -5.84 -0.55
CA SER A 252 17.00 -4.74 0.42
C SER A 252 17.79 -3.49 0.01
N ASN A 253 18.88 -3.67 -0.74
CA ASN A 253 19.75 -2.60 -1.18
C ASN A 253 19.20 -1.86 -2.41
N SER A 254 18.55 -2.57 -3.34
CA SER A 254 18.00 -1.98 -4.56
C SER A 254 16.60 -2.48 -4.89
N ILE A 255 15.69 -1.55 -5.16
CA ILE A 255 14.33 -1.86 -5.60
C ILE A 255 14.29 -2.53 -6.98
N SER A 256 15.33 -2.40 -7.80
CA SER A 256 15.36 -2.97 -9.14
C SER A 256 16.12 -4.28 -9.23
N SER A 257 16.66 -4.79 -8.11
CA SER A 257 17.42 -6.05 -8.09
C SER A 257 16.59 -7.16 -7.45
N PHE A 258 16.58 -8.32 -8.10
CA PHE A 258 15.83 -9.50 -7.70
C PHE A 258 16.73 -10.73 -7.66
N PHE A 259 16.33 -11.69 -6.84
CA PHE A 259 17.05 -12.94 -6.63
C PHE A 259 16.09 -14.11 -6.58
N VAL A 260 16.47 -15.22 -7.21
CA VAL A 260 15.92 -16.55 -6.94
C VAL A 260 16.95 -17.33 -6.15
N LYS A 261 16.55 -17.91 -5.03
CA LYS A 261 17.45 -18.64 -4.12
C LYS A 261 16.86 -19.98 -3.71
N GLU A 262 17.70 -20.99 -3.56
CA GLU A 262 17.32 -22.28 -2.98
C GLU A 262 17.31 -22.18 -1.44
N LYS A 263 16.32 -22.79 -0.79
CA LYS A 263 16.23 -22.80 0.68
C LYS A 263 17.27 -23.75 1.28
N LYS A 264 18.30 -23.14 1.87
CA LYS A 264 19.16 -23.71 2.93
C LYS A 264 20.14 -24.81 2.47
N TRP A 265 21.41 -24.43 2.42
CA TRP A 265 22.50 -25.33 2.81
C TRP A 265 23.08 -24.83 4.14
N SER A 266 23.84 -25.66 4.85
CA SER A 266 24.27 -25.51 6.24
C SER A 266 24.89 -24.16 6.65
N ASN A 267 25.27 -23.28 5.71
CA ASN A 267 25.80 -21.92 5.95
C ASN A 267 25.16 -20.79 5.09
N GLY A 268 23.99 -20.99 4.46
CA GLY A 268 23.32 -19.90 3.72
C GLY A 268 22.34 -20.34 2.63
N ASN A 269 21.97 -19.40 1.77
CA ASN A 269 21.12 -19.61 0.60
C ASN A 269 21.99 -19.68 -0.66
N ARG A 270 21.77 -20.68 -1.53
CA ARG A 270 22.42 -20.73 -2.85
C ARG A 270 21.65 -19.83 -3.79
N GLU A 271 22.34 -18.89 -4.42
CA GLU A 271 21.75 -18.06 -5.46
C GLU A 271 21.62 -18.90 -6.73
N VAL A 272 20.41 -18.91 -7.28
CA VAL A 272 20.07 -19.59 -8.53
C VAL A 272 20.26 -18.60 -9.67
N ILE A 273 19.62 -17.44 -9.55
CA ILE A 273 19.76 -16.33 -10.48
C ILE A 273 19.61 -15.00 -9.75
N GLN A 274 20.40 -14.01 -10.15
CA GLN A 274 20.24 -12.61 -9.76
C GLN A 274 20.05 -11.79 -11.01
N PHE A 275 19.11 -10.85 -11.01
CA PHE A 275 18.91 -9.94 -12.14
C PHE A 275 18.50 -8.53 -11.69
N GLY A 276 18.85 -7.54 -12.51
CA GLY A 276 18.54 -6.13 -12.29
C GLY A 276 17.67 -5.56 -13.41
N THR A 277 16.47 -5.09 -13.08
CA THR A 277 15.51 -4.56 -14.08
C THR A 277 15.99 -3.25 -14.71
N SER A 278 16.69 -2.41 -13.94
CA SER A 278 17.26 -1.16 -14.46
C SER A 278 18.51 -1.38 -15.32
N SER A 279 19.35 -2.35 -14.97
CA SER A 279 20.60 -2.63 -15.69
C SER A 279 20.40 -3.56 -16.88
N LYS A 280 19.26 -4.27 -16.94
CA LYS A 280 18.98 -5.35 -17.90
C LYS A 280 20.12 -6.38 -17.96
N LYS A 281 20.66 -6.72 -16.78
CA LYS A 281 21.73 -7.69 -16.61
C LYS A 281 21.31 -8.77 -15.61
N PHE A 282 21.79 -9.98 -15.82
CA PHE A 282 21.62 -11.09 -14.88
C PHE A 282 22.89 -11.91 -14.71
N THR A 283 22.96 -12.68 -13.63
CA THR A 283 24.04 -13.61 -13.33
C THR A 283 23.43 -14.91 -12.84
N VAL A 284 23.88 -16.03 -13.39
CA VAL A 284 23.50 -17.37 -12.93
C VAL A 284 24.43 -17.80 -11.81
N GLY A 285 23.87 -18.43 -10.78
CA GLY A 285 24.64 -18.99 -9.69
C GLY A 285 25.58 -20.09 -10.17
N TYR A 286 26.78 -20.15 -9.61
CA TYR A 286 27.84 -21.08 -10.02
C TYR A 286 27.37 -22.55 -10.10
N PHE A 287 26.54 -23.00 -9.15
CA PHE A 287 26.04 -24.37 -9.06
C PHE A 287 24.89 -24.70 -10.02
N TYR A 288 24.36 -23.69 -10.73
CA TYR A 288 23.13 -23.76 -11.51
C TYR A 288 23.31 -23.40 -12.99
N LYS A 289 24.54 -23.19 -13.44
CA LYS A 289 24.86 -22.86 -14.84
C LYS A 289 24.21 -23.82 -15.85
N ASP A 290 24.11 -25.11 -15.49
CA ASP A 290 23.57 -26.15 -16.37
C ASP A 290 22.12 -26.59 -16.02
N LYS A 291 21.42 -25.86 -15.14
CA LYS A 291 20.13 -26.28 -14.57
C LYS A 291 19.08 -25.15 -14.49
N CYS A 292 19.30 -24.05 -15.21
CA CYS A 292 18.47 -22.85 -15.10
C CYS A 292 17.98 -22.32 -16.45
N ASP A 293 17.98 -23.15 -17.48
CA ASP A 293 17.63 -22.78 -18.85
C ASP A 293 16.26 -22.09 -18.92
N GLU A 294 15.25 -22.62 -18.22
CA GLU A 294 13.91 -22.02 -18.18
C GLU A 294 13.90 -20.60 -17.57
N PHE A 295 14.72 -20.35 -16.54
CA PHE A 295 14.82 -19.03 -15.90
C PHE A 295 15.62 -18.05 -16.74
N THR A 296 16.67 -18.51 -17.42
CA THR A 296 17.51 -17.66 -18.28
C THR A 296 16.76 -17.30 -19.56
N GLU A 297 16.00 -18.22 -20.15
CA GLU A 297 15.17 -17.98 -21.33
C GLU A 297 14.16 -16.84 -21.12
N VAL A 298 13.51 -16.78 -19.95
CA VAL A 298 12.60 -15.68 -19.61
C VAL A 298 13.34 -14.34 -19.66
N LEU A 299 14.51 -14.24 -19.04
CA LEU A 299 15.27 -12.99 -19.01
C LEU A 299 15.84 -12.62 -20.40
N LEU A 300 16.31 -13.59 -21.17
CA LEU A 300 16.81 -13.36 -22.54
C LEU A 300 15.69 -12.88 -23.46
N LYS A 301 14.48 -13.46 -23.37
CA LYS A 301 13.29 -13.01 -24.11
C LYS A 301 12.97 -11.53 -23.86
N HIS A 302 13.22 -11.06 -22.64
CA HIS A 302 12.99 -9.66 -22.23
C HIS A 302 14.23 -8.75 -22.40
N GLY A 303 15.22 -9.20 -23.20
CA GLY A 303 16.38 -8.42 -23.60
C GLY A 303 17.46 -8.24 -22.54
N TYR A 304 17.53 -9.13 -21.54
CA TYR A 304 18.60 -9.10 -20.55
C TYR A 304 19.88 -9.72 -21.10
N ILE A 305 21.03 -9.26 -20.60
CA ILE A 305 22.35 -9.79 -20.95
C ILE A 305 22.95 -10.52 -19.74
N GLU A 306 23.47 -11.73 -19.96
CA GLU A 306 24.19 -12.46 -18.93
C GLU A 306 25.57 -11.84 -18.68
N ASN A 307 25.83 -11.45 -17.44
CA ASN A 307 27.18 -11.13 -17.01
C ASN A 307 27.91 -12.44 -16.68
N GLN A 308 28.99 -12.72 -17.40
CA GLN A 308 29.91 -13.78 -17.02
C GLN A 308 30.66 -13.33 -15.77
N ASN A 309 30.34 -13.94 -14.63
CA ASN A 309 31.20 -13.93 -13.44
C ASN A 309 32.32 -14.96 -13.59
#